data_AF-A0AAE0EG31-F1
#
_entry.id   AF-A0AAE0EG31-F1
#
_cell.length_a   1.000
_cell.length_b   1.000
_cell.length_c   1.000
_cell.angle_alpha   90.00
_cell.angle_beta   90.00
_cell.angle_gamma   90.00
#
_symmetry.space_group_name_H-M   'P 1'
#
loop_
_entity.id
_entity.type
_entity.pdbx_description
1 polymer ?
#
loop_
_entity_poly.entity_id
_entity_poly.type
_entity_poly.pdbx_seq_one_letter_code
_entity_poly.pdbx_strand_id
1 'polypeptide(L)'
;MVRRKIKHELISNEPKRKVTFKKRKGGLLKKMNEIMTLCGVMGCAIIYSSFNNQPKIWPFPPELTRVLHRFMELPKEERERYTVDHKTFLGRLISWSSNALEREIKKNRGLKSRTNIK
;
A
#
# COMPACT_ATOMS: atom_id res chain seq x y z
N MET A 1 12.82 -20.52 -9.22
CA MET A 1 11.86 -19.80 -10.08
C MET A 1 12.10 -18.30 -9.91
N VAL A 2 12.50 -17.57 -10.96
CA VAL A 2 12.81 -16.14 -10.85
C VAL A 2 11.53 -15.35 -10.57
N ARG A 3 11.54 -14.54 -9.51
CA ARG A 3 10.38 -13.73 -9.11
C ARG A 3 10.23 -12.56 -10.09
N ARG A 4 9.24 -12.64 -10.97
CA ARG A 4 8.94 -11.54 -11.91
C ARG A 4 8.49 -10.31 -11.13
N LYS A 5 9.05 -9.15 -11.47
CA LYS A 5 8.58 -7.85 -10.95
C LYS A 5 7.11 -7.66 -11.31
N ILE A 6 6.30 -7.31 -10.32
CA ILE A 6 4.86 -7.07 -10.48
C ILE A 6 4.58 -5.59 -10.69
N LYS A 7 3.56 -5.27 -11.48
CA LYS A 7 2.97 -3.92 -11.53
C LYS A 7 1.98 -3.77 -10.37
N HIS A 8 1.94 -2.59 -9.76
CA HIS A 8 1.02 -2.27 -8.67
C HIS A 8 -0.27 -1.67 -9.22
N GLU A 9 -0.98 -2.46 -10.01
CA GLU A 9 -2.26 -2.11 -10.65
C GLU A 9 -3.33 -3.17 -10.33
N LEU A 10 -4.59 -2.88 -10.67
CA LEU A 10 -5.67 -3.84 -10.51
C LEU A 10 -5.41 -5.08 -11.38
N ILE A 11 -5.42 -6.26 -10.75
CA ILE A 11 -5.29 -7.53 -11.48
C ILE A 11 -6.60 -7.80 -12.21
N SER A 12 -6.62 -7.67 -13.54
CA SER A 12 -7.84 -7.83 -14.35
C SER A 12 -8.42 -9.26 -14.27
N ASN A 13 -7.55 -10.27 -14.27
CA ASN A 13 -7.98 -11.67 -14.15
C ASN A 13 -8.48 -11.96 -12.73
N GLU A 14 -9.79 -12.16 -12.59
CA GLU A 14 -10.45 -12.29 -11.29
C GLU A 14 -10.02 -13.53 -10.48
N PRO A 15 -9.96 -14.75 -11.03
CA PRO A 15 -9.44 -15.91 -10.29
C PRO A 15 -8.02 -15.68 -9.76
N LYS A 16 -7.11 -15.13 -10.58
CA LYS A 16 -5.75 -14.77 -10.16
C LYS A 16 -5.76 -13.68 -9.10
N ARG A 17 -6.64 -12.68 -9.22
CA ARG A 17 -6.83 -11.61 -8.22
C ARG A 17 -7.29 -12.20 -6.89
N LYS A 18 -8.25 -13.13 -6.87
CA LYS A 18 -8.75 -13.79 -5.65
C LYS A 18 -7.67 -14.59 -4.93
N VAL A 19 -6.89 -15.40 -5.67
CA VAL A 19 -5.76 -16.15 -5.08
C VAL A 19 -4.69 -15.21 -4.55
N THR A 20 -4.34 -14.17 -5.31
CA THR A 20 -3.34 -13.17 -4.89
C THR A 20 -3.80 -12.42 -3.64
N PHE A 21 -5.08 -12.02 -3.59
CA PHE A 21 -5.68 -11.37 -2.43
C PHE A 21 -5.56 -12.24 -1.18
N LYS A 22 -5.95 -13.53 -1.26
CA LYS A 22 -5.83 -14.45 -0.11
C LYS A 22 -4.40 -14.55 0.40
N LYS A 23 -3.42 -14.73 -0.51
CA LYS A 23 -1.99 -14.83 -0.15
C LYS A 23 -1.45 -13.53 0.46
N ARG A 24 -1.72 -12.38 -0.16
CA ARG A 24 -1.25 -11.06 0.33
C ARG A 24 -1.91 -10.67 1.64
N LYS A 25 -3.20 -10.93 1.81
CA LYS A 25 -3.92 -10.70 3.08
C LYS A 25 -3.28 -11.48 4.22
N GLY A 26 -3.01 -12.78 4.01
CA GLY A 26 -2.32 -13.60 5.00
C GLY A 26 -0.93 -13.07 5.35
N GLY A 27 -0.14 -12.68 4.34
CA GLY A 27 1.17 -12.09 4.53
C GLY A 27 1.15 -10.74 5.25
N LEU A 28 0.17 -9.88 4.95
CA LEU A 28 -0.04 -8.59 5.61
C LEU A 28 -0.31 -8.80 7.10
N LEU A 29 -1.29 -9.64 7.45
CA LEU A 29 -1.64 -9.90 8.84
C LEU A 29 -0.47 -10.52 9.62
N LYS A 30 0.30 -11.42 8.99
CA LYS A 30 1.51 -11.98 9.59
C LYS A 30 2.53 -10.89 9.90
N LYS A 31 2.82 -10.00 8.94
CA LYS A 31 3.77 -8.91 9.12
C LYS A 31 3.32 -7.89 10.16
N MET A 32 2.03 -7.59 10.21
CA MET A 32 1.47 -6.75 11.27
C MET A 32 1.66 -7.36 12.65
N ASN A 33 1.37 -8.66 12.80
CA ASN A 33 1.62 -9.36 14.06
C ASN A 33 3.09 -9.30 14.46
N GLU A 34 4.01 -9.57 13.54
CA GLU A 34 5.45 -9.46 13.78
C GLU A 34 5.85 -8.06 14.26
N ILE A 35 5.38 -6.99 13.60
CA ILE A 35 5.68 -5.60 14.00
C ILE A 35 5.11 -5.29 15.39
N MET A 36 3.86 -5.68 15.65
CA MET A 36 3.23 -5.47 16.96
C MET A 36 4.00 -6.16 18.08
N THR A 37 4.40 -7.42 17.86
CA THR A 37 5.18 -8.20 18.83
C THR A 37 6.58 -7.63 19.03
N LEU A 38 7.32 -7.35 17.95
CA LEU A 38 8.72 -6.93 18.04
C LEU A 38 8.88 -5.50 18.56
N CYS A 39 7.94 -4.61 18.24
CA CYS A 39 8.03 -3.20 18.62
C CYS A 39 7.15 -2.85 19.83
N GLY A 40 6.36 -3.79 20.37
CA GLY A 40 5.45 -3.53 21.49
C GLY A 40 4.35 -2.53 21.16
N VAL A 41 3.95 -2.43 19.89
CA VAL A 41 2.93 -1.47 19.43
C VAL A 41 1.57 -2.13 19.28
N MET A 42 0.51 -1.35 19.51
CA MET A 42 -0.85 -1.79 19.19
C MET A 42 -1.20 -1.47 17.74
N GLY A 43 -1.98 -2.36 17.11
CA GLY A 43 -2.42 -2.18 15.73
C GLY A 43 -3.61 -3.06 15.41
N CYS A 44 -4.33 -2.68 14.36
CA CYS A 44 -5.47 -3.42 13.86
C CYS A 44 -5.60 -3.24 12.34
N ALA A 45 -6.29 -4.16 11.68
CA ALA A 45 -6.62 -4.10 10.25
C ALA A 45 -8.10 -4.37 10.02
N ILE A 46 -8.70 -3.53 9.18
CA ILE A 46 -10.05 -3.71 8.62
C ILE A 46 -9.87 -3.83 7.11
N ILE A 47 -10.12 -5.00 6.55
CA ILE A 47 -9.85 -5.30 5.14
C ILE A 47 -11.13 -5.67 4.42
N TYR A 48 -11.59 -4.77 3.55
CA TYR A 48 -12.71 -5.01 2.63
C TYR A 48 -12.26 -5.76 1.38
N SER A 49 -13.17 -6.53 0.80
CA SER A 49 -12.92 -7.33 -0.39
C SER A 49 -14.20 -7.55 -1.15
N SER A 50 -14.16 -7.47 -2.49
CA SER A 50 -15.28 -7.88 -3.34
C SER A 50 -15.54 -9.39 -3.31
N PHE A 51 -14.62 -10.18 -2.73
CA PHE A 51 -14.74 -11.64 -2.66
C PHE A 51 -15.41 -12.15 -1.39
N ASN A 52 -15.69 -11.26 -0.44
CA ASN A 52 -16.26 -11.59 0.87
C ASN A 52 -17.35 -10.58 1.21
N ASN A 53 -18.50 -11.04 1.71
CA ASN A 53 -19.59 -10.13 2.10
C ASN A 53 -19.27 -9.32 3.36
N GLN A 54 -18.36 -9.81 4.20
CA GLN A 54 -17.94 -9.14 5.42
C GLN A 54 -16.45 -8.78 5.39
N PRO A 55 -16.07 -7.63 5.98
CA PRO A 55 -14.67 -7.25 6.10
C PRO A 55 -13.92 -8.26 6.97
N LYS A 56 -12.65 -8.49 6.64
CA LYS A 56 -11.76 -9.18 7.57
C LYS A 56 -11.32 -8.19 8.64
N ILE A 57 -11.74 -8.46 9.87
CA ILE A 57 -11.29 -7.78 11.07
C ILE A 57 -10.16 -8.59 11.72
N TRP A 58 -9.11 -7.89 12.14
CA TRP A 58 -7.99 -8.44 12.89
C TRP A 58 -7.35 -7.35 13.78
N PRO A 59 -6.97 -7.62 15.03
CA PRO A 59 -7.22 -8.84 15.84
C PRO A 59 -8.71 -9.01 16.21
N PHE A 60 -9.04 -9.81 17.24
CA PHE A 60 -10.42 -10.03 17.68
C PHE A 60 -11.09 -8.68 18.07
N PRO A 61 -12.44 -8.56 17.98
CA PRO A 61 -13.12 -7.26 18.14
C PRO A 61 -12.82 -6.45 19.41
N PRO A 62 -12.63 -7.03 20.62
CA PRO A 62 -12.30 -6.28 21.82
C PRO A 62 -10.98 -5.49 21.69
N GLU A 63 -9.94 -6.11 21.14
CA GLU A 63 -8.66 -5.45 20.89
C GLU A 63 -8.77 -4.41 19.79
N LEU A 64 -9.56 -4.67 18.74
CA LEU A 64 -9.88 -3.66 17.72
C LEU A 64 -10.51 -2.42 18.37
N THR A 65 -11.54 -2.60 19.21
CA THR A 65 -12.25 -1.49 19.85
C THR A 65 -11.29 -0.65 20.69
N ARG A 66 -10.38 -1.26 21.43
CA ARG A 66 -9.36 -0.54 22.21
C ARG A 66 -8.44 0.31 21.32
N VAL A 67 -7.99 -0.24 20.19
CA VAL A 67 -7.15 0.50 19.24
C VAL A 67 -7.90 1.66 18.60
N LEU A 68 -9.15 1.41 18.17
CA LEU A 68 -9.98 2.45 17.56
C LEU A 68 -10.32 3.56 18.55
N HIS A 69 -10.67 3.23 19.79
CA HIS A 69 -10.95 4.22 20.83
C HIS A 69 -9.75 5.13 21.05
N ARG A 70 -8.57 4.54 21.32
CA ARG A 70 -7.33 5.29 21.52
C ARG A 70 -6.99 6.16 20.30
N PHE A 71 -7.22 5.64 19.08
CA PHE A 71 -7.00 6.41 17.87
C PHE A 71 -7.95 7.61 17.78
N MET A 72 -9.23 7.44 18.14
CA MET A 72 -10.23 8.50 18.07
C MET A 72 -10.06 9.58 19.15
N GLU A 73 -9.45 9.25 20.29
CA GLU A 73 -9.08 10.20 21.34
C GLU A 73 -7.91 11.12 20.98
N LEU A 74 -7.12 10.78 19.94
CA LEU A 74 -6.01 11.62 19.52
C LEU A 74 -6.51 12.93 18.87
N PRO A 75 -5.80 14.06 19.10
CA PRO A 75 -6.06 15.31 18.40
C PRO A 75 -6.08 15.12 16.88
N LYS A 76 -6.90 15.91 16.19
CA LYS A 76 -7.08 15.79 14.74
C LYS A 76 -5.74 15.97 14.00
N GLU A 77 -4.92 16.90 14.46
CA GLU A 77 -3.62 17.23 13.89
C GLU A 77 -2.65 16.04 13.96
N GLU A 78 -2.68 15.28 15.06
CA GLU A 78 -1.88 14.06 15.21
C GLU A 78 -2.40 12.93 14.34
N ARG A 79 -3.72 12.76 14.25
CA ARG A 79 -4.34 11.78 13.37
C ARG A 79 -3.99 12.04 11.91
N GLU A 80 -4.10 13.28 11.45
CA GLU A 80 -3.83 13.65 10.05
C GLU A 80 -2.35 13.56 9.69
N ARG A 81 -1.44 13.85 10.63
CA ARG A 81 0.01 13.80 10.40
C ARG A 81 0.50 12.43 9.94
N TYR A 82 -0.03 11.36 10.53
CA TYR A 82 0.43 9.98 10.27
C TYR A 82 -0.56 9.13 9.49
N THR A 83 -1.75 9.65 9.19
CA THR A 83 -2.72 8.96 8.33
C THR A 83 -2.40 9.18 6.86
N VAL A 84 -2.39 8.09 6.08
CA VAL A 84 -2.32 8.16 4.62
C VAL A 84 -3.61 7.57 4.07
N ASP A 85 -4.44 8.43 3.48
CA ASP A 85 -5.63 7.98 2.77
C ASP A 85 -5.32 7.48 1.36
N HIS A 86 -6.31 6.85 0.72
CA HIS A 86 -6.14 6.31 -0.63
C HIS A 86 -5.83 7.40 -1.66
N LYS A 87 -6.46 8.57 -1.53
CA LYS A 87 -6.28 9.70 -2.45
C LYS A 87 -4.85 10.23 -2.40
N THR A 88 -4.32 10.41 -1.19
CA THR A 88 -2.97 10.87 -0.89
C THR A 88 -1.95 9.85 -1.37
N PHE A 89 -2.19 8.55 -1.12
CA PHE A 89 -1.33 7.49 -1.64
C PHE A 89 -1.26 7.48 -3.17
N LEU A 90 -2.41 7.53 -3.84
CA LEU A 90 -2.48 7.55 -5.31
C LEU A 90 -1.83 8.83 -5.86
N GLY A 91 -2.07 9.99 -5.25
CA GLY A 91 -1.44 11.25 -5.64
C GLY A 91 0.09 11.17 -5.56
N ARG A 92 0.64 10.60 -4.48
CA ARG A 92 2.08 10.34 -4.33
C ARG A 92 2.61 9.40 -5.42
N LEU A 93 1.87 8.34 -5.75
CA LEU A 93 2.26 7.37 -6.79
C LEU A 93 2.28 7.99 -8.20
N ILE A 94 1.29 8.82 -8.51
CA ILE A 94 1.22 9.57 -9.78
C ILE A 94 2.40 10.54 -9.86
N SER A 95 2.61 11.35 -8.82
CA SER A 95 3.75 12.28 -8.76
C SER A 95 5.09 11.58 -8.95
N TRP A 96 5.30 10.43 -8.29
CA TRP A 96 6.52 9.65 -8.47
C TRP A 96 6.67 9.14 -9.92
N SER A 97 5.58 8.65 -10.52
CA SER A 97 5.59 8.16 -11.89
C SER A 97 5.90 9.28 -12.89
N SER A 98 5.33 10.47 -12.71
CA SER A 98 5.61 11.66 -13.51
C SER A 98 7.07 12.10 -13.38
N ASN A 99 7.59 12.16 -12.15
CA ASN A 99 8.99 12.50 -11.89
C ASN A 99 9.97 11.50 -12.53
N ALA A 100 9.63 10.20 -12.50
CA ALA A 100 10.42 9.17 -13.16
C ALA A 100 10.41 9.37 -14.69
N LEU A 101 9.25 9.66 -15.28
CA LEU A 101 9.11 9.93 -16.71
C LEU A 101 9.94 11.16 -17.15
N GLU A 102 9.88 12.26 -16.40
CA GLU A 102 10.67 13.47 -16.70
C GLU A 102 12.18 13.21 -16.71
N ARG A 103 12.67 12.39 -15.79
CA ARG A 103 14.09 11.99 -15.74
C ARG A 103 14.48 11.24 -17.01
N GLU A 104 13.66 10.31 -17.47
CA GLU A 104 13.93 9.56 -18.70
C GLU A 104 13.84 10.45 -19.96
N ILE A 105 12.90 11.40 -20.01
CA ILE A 105 12.82 12.38 -21.10
C ILE A 105 14.10 13.23 -21.17
N LYS A 106 14.61 13.71 -20.03
CA LYS A 106 15.85 14.50 -19.98
C LYS A 106 17.06 13.70 -20.48
N LYS A 107 17.20 12.43 -20.06
CA LYS A 107 18.25 11.53 -20.56
C LYS A 107 18.16 11.34 -22.08
N ASN A 108 16.95 11.07 -22.58
CA ASN A 108 16.73 10.85 -24.00
C ASN A 108 17.01 12.11 -24.84
N ARG A 109 16.71 13.30 -24.33
CA ARG A 109 17.11 14.57 -24.98
C ARG A 109 18.63 14.70 -25.08
N GLY A 110 19.35 14.43 -23.99
CA GLY A 110 20.82 14.47 -23.97
C GLY A 110 21.46 13.43 -24.90
N LEU A 111 20.85 12.25 -25.06
CA LEU A 111 21.30 11.23 -26.01
C LEU A 111 21.07 11.66 -27.46
N LYS A 112 19.91 12.24 -27.79
CA LYS A 112 19.60 12.75 -29.14
C LYS A 112 20.57 13.85 -29.57
N SER A 113 20.94 14.76 -28.66
CA SER A 113 21.95 15.78 -28.93
C SER A 113 23.34 15.20 -29.20
N ARG A 114 23.67 14.02 -28.65
CA ARG A 114 24.97 13.35 -28.89
C ARG A 114 24.99 12.51 -30.17
N THR A 115 23.84 11.98 -30.61
CA THR A 115 23.74 11.25 -31.89
C THR A 115 23.63 12.15 -33.11
N ASN A 116 23.18 13.41 -32.97
CA ASN A 116 23.13 14.39 -34.07
C ASN A 116 24.46 15.16 -34.30
N ILE A 117 25.56 14.77 -33.64
CA ILE A 117 26.92 15.35 -33.83
C ILE A 117 27.81 14.36 -34.60
N LYS A 118 27.24 13.58 -35.53
CA LYS A 118 27.99 12.76 -36.48
C LYS A 118 27.49 13.00 -37.89
#